data_AF-A0A645D0V1-F1
#
_entry.id   AF-A0A645D0V1-F1
#
_cell.length_a   1.000
_cell.length_b   1.000
_cell.length_c   1.000
_cell.angle_alpha   90.00
_cell.angle_beta   90.00
_cell.angle_gamma   90.00
#
_symmetry.space_group_name_H-M   'P 1'
#
loop_
_entity.id
_entity.type
_entity.pdbx_description
1 polymer ?
#
loop_
_entity_poly.entity_id
_entity_poly.type
_entity_poly.pdbx_seq_one_letter_code
_entity_poly.pdbx_strand_id
1 'polypeptide(L)' 'MSNFKIYKKDDSTYIESLSFPRFKGKITFGQLSDIEGIELIDKDADVMQMALVLREAGDYISNYTEE' A
#
# COMPACT_ATOMS: atom_id res chain seq x y z
N MET A 1 -3.82 15.46 -4.45
CA MET A 1 -3.59 14.19 -5.15
C MET A 1 -3.26 13.17 -4.08
N SER A 2 -3.96 12.02 -4.05
CA SER A 2 -3.59 10.97 -3.10
C SER A 2 -2.24 10.38 -3.52
N ASN A 3 -1.36 10.13 -2.54
CA ASN A 3 -0.07 9.46 -2.77
C ASN A 3 -0.22 7.97 -3.05
N PHE A 4 -1.44 7.44 -2.93
CA PHE A 4 -1.75 6.03 -3.10
C PHE A 4 -2.74 5.80 -4.22
N LYS A 5 -2.59 4.67 -4.91
CA LYS A 5 -3.49 4.18 -5.93
C LYS A 5 -3.97 2.79 -5.56
N ILE A 6 -5.27 2.62 -5.43
CA ILE A 6 -5.90 1.30 -5.32
C ILE A 6 -6.36 0.87 -6.71
N TYR A 7 -6.11 -0.39 -7.07
CA TYR A 7 -6.57 -0.96 -8.33
C TYR A 7 -6.85 -2.45 -8.19
N LYS A 8 -7.79 -2.95 -9.00
CA LYS A 8 -8.07 -4.38 -9.12
C LYS A 8 -7.20 -4.97 -10.23
N LYS A 9 -6.56 -6.10 -9.96
CA LYS A 9 -5.82 -6.90 -10.94
C LYS A 9 -6.19 -8.36 -10.70
N ASP A 10 -6.77 -8.97 -11.74
CA ASP A 10 -7.43 -10.28 -11.63
C ASP A 10 -8.52 -10.25 -10.53
N ASP A 11 -8.57 -11.24 -9.64
CA ASP A 11 -9.50 -11.31 -8.50
C ASP A 11 -8.91 -10.69 -7.21
N SER A 12 -7.95 -9.77 -7.32
CA SER A 12 -7.26 -9.20 -6.17
C SER A 12 -7.18 -7.68 -6.24
N THR A 13 -7.36 -7.05 -5.08
CA THR A 13 -7.19 -5.61 -4.91
C THR A 13 -5.76 -5.33 -4.46
N TYR A 14 -5.14 -4.33 -5.07
CA TYR A 14 -3.77 -3.91 -4.77
C TYR A 14 -3.74 -2.43 -4.41
N ILE A 15 -2.75 -2.06 -3.61
CA ILE A 15 -2.37 -0.67 -3.33
C ILE A 15 -0.94 -0.41 -3.81
N GLU A 16 -0.73 0.75 -4.41
CA GLU A 16 0.57 1.24 -4.84
C GLU A 16 0.83 2.63 -4.26
N SER A 17 2.01 2.82 -3.67
CA SER A 17 2.53 4.15 -3.34
C SER A 17 3.14 4.79 -4.57
N LEU A 18 2.62 5.96 -4.96
CA LEU A 18 3.08 6.76 -6.08
C LEU A 18 4.20 7.73 -5.70
N SER A 19 4.43 7.95 -4.40
CA SER A 19 5.50 8.79 -3.86
C SER A 19 6.59 7.95 -3.19
N PHE A 20 7.81 8.49 -3.11
CA PHE A 20 8.90 7.82 -2.42
C PHE A 20 8.60 7.66 -0.92
N PRO A 21 8.89 6.48 -0.32
CA PRO A 21 9.26 5.23 -0.98
C PRO A 21 8.08 4.54 -1.69
N ARG A 22 8.32 4.08 -2.92
CA ARG A 22 7.32 3.40 -3.74
C ARG A 22 7.30 1.91 -3.45
N PHE A 23 6.10 1.39 -3.27
CA PHE A 23 5.85 -0.03 -3.07
C PHE A 23 4.53 -0.44 -3.73
N LYS A 24 4.36 -1.75 -3.94
CA LYS A 24 3.09 -2.38 -4.31
C LYS A 24 2.76 -3.45 -3.29
N GLY A 25 1.51 -3.54 -2.88
CA GLY A 25 1.05 -4.57 -1.95
C GLY A 25 -0.36 -5.04 -2.31
N LYS A 26 -0.65 -6.30 -2.00
CA LYS A 26 -1.98 -6.88 -2.13
C LYS A 26 -2.78 -6.54 -0.89
N ILE A 27 -3.98 -6.00 -1.07
CA ILE A 27 -4.91 -5.75 0.04
C ILE A 27 -5.63 -7.07 0.33
N THR A 28 -5.47 -7.59 1.54
CA THR A 28 -6.03 -8.89 1.95
C THR A 28 -6.98 -8.80 3.15
N PHE A 29 -6.97 -7.70 3.91
CA PHE A 29 -7.72 -7.56 5.18
C PHE A 29 -7.56 -8.81 6.08
N GLY A 30 -6.35 -9.37 6.11
CA GLY A 30 -6.04 -10.60 6.83
C GLY A 30 -5.99 -10.38 8.34
N GLN A 31 -5.97 -11.46 9.13
CA GLN A 31 -5.90 -11.36 10.60
C GLN A 31 -4.63 -10.69 11.13
N LEU A 32 -3.54 -10.68 10.34
CA LEU A 32 -2.23 -10.18 10.76
C LEU A 32 -1.82 -8.88 10.06
N SER A 33 -2.33 -8.61 8.86
CA SER A 33 -2.04 -7.39 8.12
C SER A 33 -3.09 -7.15 7.04
N ASP A 34 -3.41 -5.88 6.82
CA ASP A 34 -4.29 -5.46 5.74
C ASP A 34 -3.59 -5.48 4.37
N ILE A 35 -2.25 -5.47 4.35
CA ILE A 35 -1.41 -5.43 3.14
C ILE A 35 -0.38 -6.55 3.18
N GLU A 36 -0.44 -7.46 2.20
CA GLU A 36 0.47 -8.59 2.05
C GLU A 36 1.25 -8.53 0.73
N GLY A 37 2.32 -9.32 0.62
CA GLY A 37 3.09 -9.44 -0.62
C GLY A 37 3.74 -8.12 -1.07
N ILE A 38 4.29 -7.36 -0.12
CA ILE A 38 4.90 -6.05 -0.39
C ILE A 38 6.11 -6.22 -1.32
N GLU A 39 6.03 -5.60 -2.49
CA GLU A 39 7.12 -5.43 -3.45
C GLU A 39 7.64 -3.99 -3.35
N LEU A 40 8.90 -3.83 -2.92
CA LEU A 40 9.57 -2.54 -2.84
C LEU A 40 10.17 -2.18 -4.20
N ILE A 41 9.78 -1.02 -4.73
CA ILE A 41 10.32 -0.50 -6.00
C ILE A 41 11.61 0.28 -5.72
N ASP A 42 11.63 1.06 -4.65
CA ASP A 42 12.79 1.85 -4.23
C ASP A 42 13.60 1.07 -3.18
N LYS A 43 14.76 0.53 -3.59
CA LYS A 43 15.62 -0.31 -2.73
C LYS A 43 16.45 0.48 -1.72
N ASP A 44 16.54 1.79 -1.90
CA ASP A 44 17.30 2.70 -1.03
C ASP A 44 16.46 3.28 0.11
N ALA A 45 15.18 2.88 0.21
CA ALA A 45 14.29 3.32 1.27
C ALA A 45 14.73 2.75 2.62
N ASP A 46 14.85 3.61 3.63
CA ASP A 46 15.12 3.15 4.98
C ASP A 46 13.86 2.48 5.60
N VAL A 47 14.08 1.65 6.61
CA VAL A 47 13.01 0.87 7.25
C VAL A 47 11.96 1.79 7.91
N MET A 48 12.37 2.95 8.43
CA MET A 48 11.45 3.89 9.07
C MET A 48 10.55 4.58 8.05
N GLN A 49 11.10 5.01 6.93
CA GLN A 49 10.36 5.58 5.80
C GLN A 49 9.34 4.59 5.26
N MET A 50 9.73 3.31 5.11
CA MET A 50 8.77 2.28 4.70
C MET A 50 7.67 2.05 5.73
N ALA A 51 8.00 2.00 7.02
CA ALA A 51 6.99 1.84 8.07
C ALA A 51 5.97 3.00 8.08
N LEU A 52 6.44 4.23 7.86
CA LEU A 52 5.57 5.41 7.74
C LEU A 52 4.64 5.30 6.53
N VAL A 53 5.18 4.98 5.36
CA VAL A 53 4.39 4.87 4.13
C VAL A 53 3.39 3.71 4.18
N LEU A 54 3.74 2.58 4.80
CA LEU A 54 2.82 1.46 4.99
C LEU A 54 1.68 1.82 5.97
N ARG A 55 1.98 2.58 7.02
CA ARG A 55 0.95 3.10 7.93
C ARG A 55 -0.01 4.03 7.19
N GLU A 56 0.52 5.00 6.44
CA GLU A 56 -0.30 5.91 5.63
C GLU A 56 -1.16 5.17 4.59
N ALA A 57 -0.63 4.10 4.01
CA ALA A 57 -1.37 3.23 3.10
C ALA A 57 -2.53 2.51 3.81
N GLY A 58 -2.33 2.02 5.02
CA GLY A 58 -3.38 1.41 5.84
C GLY A 58 -4.48 2.41 6.22
N ASP A 59 -4.10 3.62 6.60
CA ASP A 59 -5.03 4.72 6.87
C ASP A 59 -5.81 5.10 5.60
N TYR A 60 -5.16 5.10 4.43
CA TYR A 60 -5.81 5.36 3.14
C TYR A 60 -6.84 4.28 2.80
N ILE A 61 -6.51 3.00 2.99
CA ILE A 61 -7.45 1.88 2.77
C ILE A 61 -8.66 2.00 3.69
N SER A 62 -8.44 2.29 4.98
CA SER A 62 -9.52 2.37 5.98
C SER A 62 -10.52 3.50 5.70
N ASN A 63 -10.07 4.57 5.06
CA ASN A 63 -10.90 5.71 4.66
C ASN A 63 -11.33 5.66 3.19
N TYR A 64 -10.97 4.62 2.45
CA TYR A 64 -11.32 4.47 1.05
C TYR A 64 -12.77 3.97 0.92
N THR A 65 -13.68 4.89 0.63
CA THR A 65 -15.01 4.56 0.13
C THR A 65 -14.94 4.40 -1.39
N GLU A 66 -15.29 3.23 -1.92
CA GLU A 66 -15.58 3.08 -3.36
C GLU A 66 -16.73 4.04 -3.71
N GLU A 67 -16.42 5.16 -4.37
CA GLU A 67 -17.42 6.01 -5.05
C GLU A 67 -17.85 5.38 -6.38
#